data_AF-A0A930NPD8-F1
#
_entry.id   AF-A0A930NPD8-F1
#
_cell.length_a   1.000
_cell.length_b   1.000
_cell.length_c   1.000
_cell.angle_alpha   90.00
_cell.angle_beta   90.00
_cell.angle_gamma   90.00
#
_symmetry.space_group_name_H-M   'P 1'
#
loop_
_entity.id
_entity.type
_entity.pdbx_description
1 polymer ?
#
loop_
_entity_poly.entity_id
_entity_poly.type
_entity_poly.pdbx_seq_one_letter_code
_entity_poly.pdbx_strand_id
1 'polypeptide(L)'
;FKAEEGKKLFVNHIKDAEEGKAVEFDKVLLVDNNGTVTVGAPTVEGAKVVAEVVAPLVKGDKVVVFKMKRRKDYRKKNGHRSHFTQVEIKSINA
;
A
#
# COMPACT_ATOMS: atom_id res chain seq x y z
N PHE A 1 -3.29 -6.90 2.06
CA PHE A 1 -3.81 -5.88 3.00
C PHE A 1 -5.24 -6.24 3.34
N LYS A 2 -5.70 -5.95 4.57
CA LYS A 2 -7.14 -5.98 4.89
C LYS A 2 -7.73 -4.61 4.58
N ALA A 3 -8.71 -4.55 3.69
CA ALA A 3 -9.44 -3.33 3.35
C ALA A 3 -10.78 -3.32 4.09
N GLU A 4 -11.11 -2.19 4.69
CA GLU A 4 -12.39 -1.91 5.36
C GLU A 4 -12.80 -0.51 4.88
N GLU A 5 -14.10 -0.28 4.65
CA GLU A 5 -14.59 1.02 4.21
C GLU A 5 -14.25 2.12 5.22
N GLY A 6 -13.82 3.28 4.72
CA GLY A 6 -13.38 4.43 5.54
C GLY A 6 -11.97 4.28 6.13
N LYS A 7 -11.28 3.16 5.91
CA LYS A 7 -9.92 2.97 6.44
C LYS A 7 -8.87 3.62 5.53
N LYS A 8 -7.89 4.27 6.16
CA LYS A 8 -6.70 4.79 5.49
C LYS A 8 -5.57 3.76 5.51
N LEU A 9 -4.95 3.54 4.35
CA LEU A 9 -3.85 2.59 4.17
C LEU A 9 -2.68 3.27 3.47
N PHE A 10 -1.47 2.85 3.83
CA PHE A 10 -0.25 3.23 3.11
C PHE A 10 0.13 2.09 2.17
N VAL A 11 0.12 2.40 0.88
CA VAL A 11 0.52 1.48 -0.18
C VAL A 11 1.83 1.96 -0.81
N ASN A 12 2.49 1.07 -1.57
CA ASN A 12 3.65 1.45 -2.36
C ASN A 12 3.31 2.64 -3.26
N HIS A 13 4.28 3.52 -3.49
CA HIS A 13 4.07 4.72 -4.28
C HIS A 13 3.53 4.40 -5.68
N ILE A 14 2.36 4.95 -5.98
CA ILE A 14 1.71 4.85 -7.27
C ILE A 14 2.17 6.06 -8.09
N LYS A 15 2.87 5.82 -9.20
CA LYS A 15 3.28 6.88 -10.13
C LYS A 15 2.02 7.50 -10.75
N ASP A 16 2.02 8.82 -10.91
CA ASP A 16 0.93 9.57 -11.55
C ASP A 16 -0.44 9.48 -10.83
N ALA A 17 -0.38 9.20 -9.53
CA ALA A 17 -1.51 9.35 -8.61
C ALA A 17 -1.58 10.80 -8.15
N GLU A 18 -2.66 11.49 -8.49
CA GLU A 18 -2.98 12.83 -8.00
C GLU A 18 -3.90 12.73 -6.77
N GLU A 19 -3.91 13.78 -5.96
CA GLU A 19 -4.83 13.87 -4.81
C GLU A 19 -6.28 13.87 -5.29
N GLY A 20 -7.14 13.09 -4.62
CA GLY A 20 -8.54 12.90 -5.00
C GLY A 20 -8.78 11.92 -6.15
N LYS A 21 -7.73 11.37 -6.77
CA LYS A 21 -7.89 10.38 -7.86
C LYS A 21 -8.39 9.05 -7.30
N ALA A 22 -9.37 8.45 -7.99
CA ALA A 22 -9.82 7.10 -7.71
C ALA A 22 -8.80 6.07 -8.24
N VAL A 23 -8.48 5.08 -7.42
CA VAL A 23 -7.63 3.94 -7.72
C VAL A 23 -8.42 2.66 -7.46
N GLU A 24 -8.52 1.83 -8.50
CA GLU A 24 -9.21 0.54 -8.41
C GLU A 24 -8.21 -0.60 -8.23
N PHE A 25 -8.55 -1.54 -7.35
CA PHE A 25 -7.82 -2.78 -7.15
C PHE A 25 -8.70 -3.97 -7.50
N ASP A 26 -8.41 -4.61 -8.64
CA ASP A 26 -9.18 -5.77 -9.14
C ASP A 26 -8.79 -7.11 -8.49
N LYS A 27 -7.64 -7.15 -7.80
CA LYS A 27 -7.12 -8.38 -7.20
C LYS A 27 -7.59 -8.53 -5.76
N VAL A 28 -8.81 -9.03 -5.60
CA VAL A 28 -9.38 -9.38 -4.30
C VAL A 28 -9.25 -10.88 -4.05
N LEU A 29 -8.66 -11.26 -2.93
CA LEU A 29 -8.38 -12.68 -2.60
C LEU A 29 -9.47 -13.31 -1.72
N LEU A 30 -10.11 -12.50 -0.88
CA LEU A 30 -11.12 -12.94 0.07
C LEU A 30 -12.07 -11.78 0.33
N VAL A 31 -13.37 -12.07 0.35
CA VAL A 31 -14.41 -11.14 0.82
C VAL A 31 -15.15 -11.78 1.98
N ASP A 32 -15.39 -10.98 3.02
CA ASP A 32 -16.28 -11.34 4.12
C ASP A 32 -17.48 -10.37 4.08
N ASN A 33 -18.66 -10.90 3.82
CA ASN A 33 -19.91 -10.16 3.86
C ASN A 33 -20.75 -10.65 5.04
N ASN A 34 -20.55 -10.02 6.21
CA ASN A 34 -21.29 -10.29 7.45
C ASN A 34 -21.40 -11.79 7.78
N GLY A 35 -20.31 -12.53 7.66
CA GLY A 35 -20.23 -13.95 7.99
C GLY A 35 -20.30 -14.91 6.80
N THR A 36 -20.66 -14.41 5.61
CA THR A 36 -20.51 -15.18 4.36
C THR A 36 -19.13 -14.89 3.78
N VAL A 37 -18.20 -15.84 3.95
CA VAL A 37 -16.81 -15.70 3.48
C VAL A 37 -16.67 -16.37 2.11
N THR A 38 -16.32 -15.59 1.09
CA THR A 38 -15.95 -16.09 -0.23
C THR A 38 -14.43 -16.05 -0.38
N VAL A 39 -13.84 -17.20 -0.68
CA VAL A 39 -12.39 -17.35 -0.88
C VAL A 39 -12.12 -17.53 -2.36
N GLY A 40 -11.28 -16.68 -2.93
CA GLY A 40 -10.88 -16.76 -4.32
C GLY A 40 -9.87 -17.90 -4.57
N ALA A 41 -9.92 -18.47 -5.77
CA ALA A 41 -8.95 -19.46 -6.23
C ALA A 41 -8.58 -19.17 -7.70
N PRO A 42 -7.73 -18.17 -8.03
CA PRO A 42 -6.81 -17.39 -7.19
C PRO A 42 -7.31 -16.00 -6.74
N THR A 43 -8.39 -15.47 -7.32
CA THR A 43 -9.05 -14.21 -6.97
C THR A 43 -10.56 -14.42 -6.97
N VAL A 44 -11.31 -13.57 -6.27
CA VAL A 44 -12.78 -13.55 -6.34
C VAL A 44 -13.18 -12.82 -7.62
N GLU A 45 -13.86 -13.49 -8.55
CA GLU A 45 -14.30 -12.90 -9.81
C GLU A 45 -15.35 -11.81 -9.56
N GLY A 46 -15.18 -10.64 -10.19
CA GLY A 46 -16.11 -9.51 -10.06
C GLY A 46 -15.87 -8.58 -8.86
N ALA A 47 -15.08 -9.02 -7.88
CA ALA A 47 -14.78 -8.21 -6.71
C ALA A 47 -13.75 -7.11 -7.04
N LYS A 48 -14.03 -5.89 -6.56
CA LYS A 48 -13.19 -4.70 -6.75
C LYS A 48 -13.17 -3.82 -5.52
N VAL A 49 -11.99 -3.31 -5.18
CA VAL A 49 -11.85 -2.29 -4.13
C VAL A 49 -11.58 -0.95 -4.77
N VAL A 50 -12.45 0.03 -4.50
CA VAL A 50 -12.29 1.41 -4.96
C VAL A 50 -11.73 2.23 -3.82
N ALA A 51 -10.57 2.84 -4.04
CA ALA A 51 -9.89 3.71 -3.09
C ALA A 51 -9.67 5.10 -3.67
N GLU A 52 -9.58 6.11 -2.82
CA GLU A 52 -9.21 7.47 -3.19
C GLU A 52 -7.82 7.81 -2.66
N VAL A 53 -7.02 8.52 -3.45
CA VAL A 53 -5.71 8.99 -3.03
C VAL A 53 -5.87 10.22 -2.15
N VAL A 54 -5.51 10.10 -0.88
CA VAL A 54 -5.52 11.21 0.09
C VAL A 54 -4.21 11.99 0.03
N ALA A 55 -3.08 11.29 -0.04
CA ALA A 55 -1.78 11.94 -0.16
C ALA A 55 -0.92 11.19 -1.19
N PRO A 56 -0.56 11.83 -2.31
CA PRO A 56 0.12 11.15 -3.41
C PRO A 56 1.54 10.71 -3.04
N LEU A 57 2.24 11.51 -2.22
CA LEU A 57 3.61 11.24 -1.81
C LEU A 57 3.81 11.42 -0.30
N VAL A 58 3.85 10.30 0.41
CA VAL A 58 4.22 10.23 1.82
C VAL A 58 5.60 9.60 1.93
N LYS A 59 6.53 10.27 2.62
CA LYS A 59 7.85 9.70 2.93
C LYS A 59 7.74 8.91 4.23
N GLY A 60 8.03 7.61 4.16
CA GLY A 60 8.13 6.77 5.34
C GLY A 60 9.28 7.16 6.26
N ASP A 61 9.43 6.39 7.32
CA ASP A 61 10.50 6.58 8.28
C ASP A 61 11.88 6.41 7.64
N LYS A 62 12.85 7.14 8.20
CA LYS A 62 14.22 7.10 7.70
C LYS A 62 14.89 5.81 8.18
N VAL A 63 15.12 4.89 7.25
CA VAL A 63 15.96 3.72 7.47
C VAL A 63 17.42 4.11 7.24
N VAL A 64 18.28 3.87 8.24
CA VAL A 64 19.71 4.18 8.15
C VAL A 64 20.46 2.95 7.66
N VAL A 65 21.02 3.02 6.45
CA VAL A 65 21.90 2.00 5.89
C VAL A 65 23.34 2.35 6.24
N PHE A 66 23.89 1.65 7.22
CA PHE A 66 25.27 1.79 7.64
C PHE A 66 26.09 0.59 7.16
N LYS A 67 27.22 0.87 6.49
CA LYS A 67 28.18 -0.14 6.03
C LYS A 67 29.56 0.19 6.57
N MET A 68 30.21 -0.77 7.22
CA MET A 68 31.57 -0.61 7.73
C MET A 68 32.38 -1.89 7.48
N LYS A 69 33.65 -1.73 7.10
CA LYS A 69 34.62 -2.84 7.04
C LYS A 69 35.73 -2.60 8.06
N ARG A 70 36.00 -3.59 8.91
CA ARG A 70 37.05 -3.52 9.94
C ARG A 70 38.42 -3.35 9.28
N ARG A 71 39.24 -2.41 9.78
CA ARG A 71 40.64 -2.16 9.35
C ARG A 71 40.82 -1.80 7.86
N LYS A 72 39.78 -1.36 7.17
CA LYS A 72 39.84 -0.93 5.75
C LYS A 72 39.51 0.54 5.53
N ASP A 73 39.43 1.30 6.62
CA ASP A 73 38.97 2.70 6.66
C ASP A 73 37.67 2.97 5.87
N TYR A 74 36.86 1.92 5.69
CA TYR A 74 35.62 1.99 4.94
C TYR A 74 34.45 2.10 5.91
N ARG A 75 33.81 3.26 5.90
CA ARG A 75 32.57 3.57 6.61
C ARG A 75 31.67 4.40 5.71
N LYS A 76 30.44 3.94 5.46
CA LYS A 76 29.40 4.67 4.71
C LYS A 76 28.10 4.66 5.51
N LYS A 77 27.48 5.83 5.65
CA LYS A 77 26.17 6.00 6.30
C LYS A 77 25.25 6.72 5.33
N ASN A 78 24.25 6.01 4.81
CA ASN A 78 23.23 6.57 3.93
C ASN A 78 21.85 6.44 4.58
N GLY A 79 21.02 7.47 4.45
CA GLY A 79 19.61 7.37 4.82
C GLY A 79 18.78 6.98 3.60
N HIS A 80 17.80 6.10 3.79
CA HIS A 80 16.74 5.83 2.84
C HIS A 80 15.39 6.16 3.46
N ARG A 81 14.50 6.80 2.70
CA ARG A 81 13.09 6.96 3.05
C ARG A 81 12.29 6.36 1.90
N SER A 82 11.47 5.37 2.19
CA SER A 82 10.60 4.78 1.18
C SER A 82 9.45 5.74 0.87
N HIS A 83 9.04 5.74 -0.40
CA HIS A 83 7.89 6.51 -0.87
C HIS A 83 6.64 5.66 -0.80
N PHE A 84 5.59 6.21 -0.20
CA PHE A 84 4.28 5.61 -0.09
C PHE A 84 3.22 6.55 -0.66
N THR A 85 2.08 5.99 -1.03
CA THR A 85 0.87 6.73 -1.34
C THR A 85 -0.17 6.39 -0.28
N GLN A 86 -0.80 7.40 0.31
CA GLN A 86 -1.87 7.19 1.27
C GLN A 86 -3.19 7.13 0.52
N VAL A 87 -3.92 6.04 0.71
CA VAL A 87 -5.23 5.81 0.09
C VAL A 87 -6.28 5.59 1.16
N GLU A 88 -7.50 6.03 0.89
CA GLU A 88 -8.69 5.80 1.70
C GLU A 88 -9.65 4.89 0.94
N ILE A 89 -10.13 3.82 1.58
CA ILE A 89 -11.05 2.88 0.94
C ILE A 89 -12.45 3.49 0.93
N LYS A 90 -13.00 3.71 -0.28
CA LYS A 90 -14.35 4.26 -0.46
C LYS A 90 -15.41 3.18 -0.47
N SER A 91 -15.21 2.14 -1.28
CA SER A 91 -16.18 1.06 -1.40
C SER A 91 -15.51 -0.27 -1.73
N ILE A 92 -16.15 -1.34 -1.28
CA ILE A 92 -15.77 -2.71 -1.63
C ILE A 92 -16.95 -3.32 -2.40
N ASN A 93 -16.76 -3.51 -3.70
CA ASN A 93 -17.69 -4.24 -4.53
C ASN A 93 -17.30 -5.72 -4.49
N ALA A 94 -18.26 -6.59 -4.20
CA ALA A 94 -18.06 -8.02 -4.00
C ALA A 94 -18.97 -8.84 -4.91
#